data_AF-A0A2T3KJX6-F1
#
_entry.id   AF-A0A2T3KJX6-F1
#
_cell.length_a   1.000
_cell.length_b   1.000
_cell.length_c   1.000
_cell.angle_alpha   90.00
_cell.angle_beta   90.00
_cell.angle_gamma   90.00
#
_symmetry.space_group_name_H-M   'P 1'
#
loop_
_entity.id
_entity.type
_entity.pdbx_description
1 polymer ?
#
loop_
_entity_poly.entity_id
_entity_poly.type
_entity_poly.pdbx_seq_one_letter_code
_entity_poly.pdbx_strand_id
1 'polypeptide(L)'
;MSFQTFIKSTKAIISLGASTNASCRKEIIDVVGKLSEELVRALDLADSYLVGAKFSIDDNELARYLADIDGTLMNSFKEHHICAGLYHLADKFEQVFNPTRFSVSLSNYQELPKLINELKNGEQMIIDDLQDLSHELRNYSNNLNSLASSRDDVLNAVEYHRVQLSKYRKQVKTQSRNIIKKL
;
A
#
# COMPACT_ATOMS: atom_id res chain seq x y z
N MET A 1 -7.74 3.56 -2.38
CA MET A 1 -7.34 2.42 -1.52
C MET A 1 -6.95 1.19 -2.33
N SER A 2 -5.75 1.24 -2.88
CA SER A 2 -5.04 0.18 -3.58
C SER A 2 -4.74 -1.06 -2.75
N PHE A 3 -4.48 -0.90 -1.45
CA PHE A 3 -4.35 -2.03 -0.52
C PHE A 3 -5.64 -2.86 -0.50
N GLN A 4 -6.80 -2.19 -0.59
CA GLN A 4 -8.08 -2.88 -0.70
C GLN A 4 -8.26 -3.56 -2.06
N THR A 5 -7.72 -3.01 -3.14
CA THR A 5 -7.76 -3.67 -4.45
C THR A 5 -7.01 -4.99 -4.39
N PHE A 6 -5.78 -5.03 -3.87
CA PHE A 6 -5.04 -6.29 -3.66
C PHE A 6 -5.84 -7.29 -2.79
N ILE A 7 -6.43 -6.83 -1.68
CA ILE A 7 -7.25 -7.66 -0.80
C ILE A 7 -8.47 -8.21 -1.55
N LYS A 8 -9.15 -7.40 -2.37
CA LYS A 8 -10.32 -7.80 -3.16
C LYS A 8 -9.96 -8.79 -4.27
N SER A 9 -8.81 -8.61 -4.92
CA SER A 9 -8.33 -9.49 -5.99
C SER A 9 -7.88 -10.86 -5.49
N THR A 10 -7.72 -11.06 -4.18
CA THR A 10 -7.22 -12.33 -3.62
C THR A 10 -8.03 -13.55 -4.04
N LYS A 11 -9.36 -13.47 -4.05
CA LYS A 11 -10.22 -14.58 -4.50
C LYS A 11 -10.01 -14.90 -5.98
N ALA A 12 -9.92 -13.86 -6.82
CA ALA A 12 -9.67 -14.02 -8.25
C ALA A 12 -8.30 -14.64 -8.53
N ILE A 13 -7.26 -14.19 -7.82
CA ILE A 13 -5.90 -14.75 -7.89
C ILE A 13 -5.89 -16.24 -7.58
N ILE A 14 -6.55 -16.66 -6.49
CA ILE A 14 -6.63 -18.07 -6.11
C ILE A 14 -7.41 -18.88 -7.15
N SER A 15 -8.57 -18.39 -7.57
CA SER A 15 -9.45 -19.08 -8.52
C SER A 15 -8.72 -19.35 -9.85
N LEU A 16 -8.08 -18.32 -10.41
CA LEU A 16 -7.34 -18.46 -11.66
C LEU A 16 -6.06 -19.26 -11.48
N GLY A 17 -5.28 -19.01 -10.41
CA GLY A 17 -4.06 -19.77 -10.16
C GLY A 17 -4.32 -21.27 -10.01
N ALA A 18 -5.39 -21.66 -9.31
CA ALA A 18 -5.75 -23.07 -9.13
C ALA A 18 -6.06 -23.79 -10.45
N SER A 19 -6.50 -23.05 -11.48
CA SER A 19 -6.78 -23.59 -12.82
C SER A 19 -5.53 -23.77 -13.70
N THR A 20 -4.35 -23.35 -13.23
CA THR A 20 -3.09 -23.41 -14.00
C THR A 20 -2.20 -24.59 -13.59
N ASN A 21 -1.16 -24.84 -14.38
CA ASN A 21 -0.12 -25.83 -14.05
C ASN A 21 0.79 -25.36 -12.89
N ALA A 22 1.55 -26.29 -12.33
CA ALA A 22 2.40 -26.02 -11.17
C ALA A 22 3.48 -24.94 -11.39
N SER A 23 4.01 -24.79 -12.61
CA SER A 23 4.98 -23.75 -12.93
C SER A 23 4.35 -22.36 -12.87
N CYS A 24 3.17 -22.20 -13.49
CA CYS A 24 2.42 -20.95 -13.44
C CYS A 24 1.99 -20.60 -12.02
N ARG A 25 1.56 -21.57 -11.20
CA ARG A 25 1.25 -21.32 -9.78
C ARG A 25 2.47 -20.82 -9.01
N LYS A 26 3.66 -21.36 -9.27
CA LYS A 26 4.91 -20.88 -8.65
C LYS A 26 5.23 -19.44 -9.07
N GLU A 27 5.02 -19.07 -10.33
CA GLU A 27 5.17 -17.69 -10.80
C GLU A 27 4.18 -16.74 -10.12
N ILE A 28 2.90 -17.13 -10.00
CA ILE A 28 1.88 -16.36 -9.27
C ILE A 28 2.32 -16.13 -7.82
N ILE A 29 2.77 -17.18 -7.13
CA ILE A 29 3.23 -17.14 -5.74
C ILE A 29 4.41 -16.16 -5.58
N ASP A 30 5.41 -16.23 -6.47
CA ASP A 30 6.58 -15.34 -6.42
C ASP A 30 6.19 -13.87 -6.61
N VAL A 31 5.34 -13.60 -7.61
CA VAL A 31 4.92 -12.23 -7.94
C VAL A 31 4.01 -11.64 -6.85
N VAL A 32 3.09 -12.44 -6.29
CA VAL A 32 2.24 -12.04 -5.15
C VAL A 32 3.08 -11.81 -3.89
N GLY A 33 4.09 -12.64 -3.65
CA GLY A 33 5.03 -12.49 -2.54
C GLY A 33 5.73 -11.13 -2.61
N LYS A 34 6.33 -10.82 -3.75
CA LYS A 34 7.03 -9.55 -3.99
C LYS A 34 6.11 -8.33 -3.88
N LEU A 35 4.90 -8.41 -4.45
CA LEU A 35 3.91 -7.34 -4.31
C LEU A 35 3.55 -7.10 -2.85
N SER A 36 3.30 -8.17 -2.10
CA SER A 36 3.02 -8.06 -0.67
C SER A 36 4.17 -7.42 0.10
N GLU A 37 5.42 -7.67 -0.28
CA GLU A 37 6.60 -7.06 0.35
C GLU A 37 6.72 -5.57 0.05
N GLU A 38 6.50 -5.15 -1.20
CA GLU A 38 6.50 -3.72 -1.57
C GLU A 38 5.39 -2.94 -0.85
N LEU A 39 4.16 -3.50 -0.83
CA LEU A 39 3.03 -2.89 -0.11
C LEU A 39 3.30 -2.77 1.40
N VAL A 40 3.90 -3.80 2.00
CA VAL A 40 4.27 -3.77 3.42
C VAL A 40 5.34 -2.72 3.69
N ARG A 41 6.36 -2.62 2.82
CA ARG A 41 7.41 -1.60 2.93
C ARG A 41 6.86 -0.18 2.84
N ALA A 42 5.92 0.09 1.94
CA ALA A 42 5.25 1.39 1.86
C ALA A 42 4.54 1.75 3.18
N LEU A 43 3.82 0.78 3.77
CA LEU A 43 3.15 0.95 5.07
C LEU A 43 4.12 1.06 6.26
N ASP A 44 5.29 0.43 6.19
CA ASP A 44 6.35 0.55 7.20
C ASP A 44 6.98 1.95 7.17
N LEU A 45 7.22 2.51 5.99
CA LEU A 45 7.77 3.87 5.85
C LEU A 45 6.77 4.94 6.30
N ALA A 46 5.49 4.81 5.93
CA ALA A 46 4.46 5.72 6.41
C ALA A 46 4.33 5.69 7.95
N ASP A 47 4.34 4.49 8.56
CA ASP A 47 4.31 4.35 10.02
C ASP A 47 5.58 4.92 10.67
N SER A 48 6.75 4.74 10.05
CA SER A 48 8.02 5.30 10.55
C SER A 48 8.00 6.83 10.58
N TYR A 49 7.42 7.46 9.56
CA TYR A 49 7.19 8.90 9.56
C TYR A 49 6.23 9.32 10.71
N LEU A 50 5.11 8.61 10.90
CA LEU A 50 4.20 8.91 12.00
C LEU A 50 4.83 8.71 13.40
N VAL A 51 5.76 7.77 13.56
CA VAL A 51 6.56 7.62 14.79
C VAL A 51 7.40 8.86 15.04
N GLY A 52 7.97 9.46 13.99
CA GLY A 52 8.80 10.66 14.05
C GLY A 52 8.11 11.85 14.73
N ALA A 53 6.80 11.99 14.53
CA ALA A 53 6.00 13.07 15.12
C ALA A 53 6.08 13.13 16.66
N LYS A 54 6.31 12.00 17.33
CA LYS A 54 6.42 11.95 18.80
C LYS A 54 7.69 12.61 19.33
N PHE A 55 8.71 12.75 18.48
CA PHE A 55 10.02 13.30 18.86
C PHE A 55 10.12 14.81 18.68
N SER A 56 9.11 15.46 18.09
CA SER A 56 9.07 16.92 18.01
C SER A 56 9.07 17.54 19.41
N ILE A 57 9.85 18.58 19.65
CA ILE A 57 10.06 19.16 20.98
C ILE A 57 8.88 20.04 21.41
N ASP A 58 8.31 20.77 20.46
CA ASP A 58 7.21 21.72 20.69
C ASP A 58 6.14 21.65 19.59
N ASP A 59 5.08 22.46 19.76
CA ASP A 59 3.93 22.52 18.86
C ASP A 59 4.30 23.04 17.47
N ASN A 60 5.22 24.00 17.38
CA ASN A 60 5.67 24.57 16.12
C ASN A 60 6.52 23.58 15.32
N GLU A 61 7.34 22.79 16.01
CA GLU A 61 8.10 21.70 15.40
C GLU A 61 7.18 20.58 14.94
N LEU A 62 6.20 20.18 15.76
CA LEU A 62 5.22 19.16 15.38
C LEU A 62 4.39 19.60 14.18
N ALA A 63 3.88 20.85 14.17
CA ALA A 63 3.12 21.37 13.05
C ALA A 63 3.96 21.41 11.76
N ARG A 64 5.21 21.87 11.83
CA ARG A 64 6.13 21.84 10.67
C ARG A 64 6.43 20.43 10.20
N TYR A 65 6.67 19.51 11.13
CA TYR A 65 6.92 18.11 10.82
C TYR A 65 5.77 17.54 10.01
N LEU A 66 4.53 17.63 10.52
CA LEU A 66 3.32 17.10 9.90
C LEU A 66 2.99 17.74 8.53
N ALA A 67 3.32 19.02 8.34
CA ALA A 67 3.10 19.70 7.06
C ALA A 67 4.03 19.20 5.94
N ASP A 68 5.19 18.65 6.29
CA ASP A 68 6.23 18.19 5.36
C ASP A 68 6.06 16.73 4.90
N ILE A 69 4.93 16.09 5.22
CA ILE A 69 4.69 14.66 4.91
C ILE A 69 4.92 14.34 3.43
N ASP A 70 4.40 15.13 2.49
CA ASP A 70 4.50 14.82 1.06
C ASP A 70 5.95 14.83 0.58
N GLY A 71 6.76 15.78 1.06
CA GLY A 71 8.17 15.86 0.72
C GLY A 71 8.94 14.67 1.28
N THR A 72 8.79 14.44 2.58
CA THR A 72 9.53 13.38 3.28
C THR A 72 9.13 11.98 2.79
N LEU A 73 7.84 11.67 2.72
CA LEU A 73 7.35 10.34 2.38
C LEU A 73 7.63 9.98 0.92
N MET A 74 7.46 10.93 0.00
CA MET A 74 7.79 10.74 -1.40
C MET A 74 9.29 10.49 -1.61
N ASN A 75 10.14 11.25 -0.91
CA ASN A 75 11.58 11.06 -0.97
C ASN A 75 11.96 9.67 -0.45
N SER A 76 11.37 9.20 0.65
CA SER A 76 11.59 7.85 1.16
C SER A 76 11.15 6.78 0.15
N PHE A 77 10.01 6.92 -0.53
CA PHE A 77 9.58 5.93 -1.53
C PHE A 77 10.49 5.86 -2.75
N LYS A 78 11.01 7.00 -3.18
CA LYS A 78 12.00 7.07 -4.27
C LYS A 78 13.31 6.42 -3.85
N GLU A 79 13.81 6.75 -2.66
CA GLU A 79 15.05 6.19 -2.09
C GLU A 79 14.96 4.67 -1.94
N HIS A 80 13.82 4.16 -1.47
CA HIS A 80 13.60 2.73 -1.29
C HIS A 80 13.11 2.00 -2.55
N HIS A 81 13.08 2.67 -3.70
CA HIS A 81 12.69 2.12 -5.00
C HIS A 81 11.34 1.38 -5.03
N ILE A 82 10.42 1.72 -4.12
CA ILE A 82 9.12 1.02 -3.99
C ILE A 82 8.32 1.12 -5.28
N CYS A 83 8.30 2.33 -5.85
CA CYS A 83 7.59 2.64 -7.09
C CYS A 83 8.11 1.84 -8.29
N ALA A 84 9.43 1.74 -8.44
CA ALA A 84 10.07 0.94 -9.49
C ALA A 84 9.77 -0.56 -9.32
N GLY A 85 9.76 -1.04 -8.08
CA GLY A 85 9.35 -2.40 -7.74
C GLY A 85 7.92 -2.72 -8.18
N LEU A 86 6.97 -1.81 -7.91
CA LEU A 86 5.58 -1.98 -8.31
C LEU A 86 5.37 -2.01 -9.83
N TYR A 87 6.02 -1.13 -10.59
CA TYR A 87 5.89 -1.12 -12.05
C TYR A 87 6.36 -2.45 -12.67
N HIS A 88 7.53 -2.93 -12.25
CA HIS A 88 8.05 -4.21 -12.72
C HIS A 88 7.16 -5.40 -12.30
N LEU A 89 6.48 -5.30 -11.16
CA LEU A 89 5.50 -6.30 -10.74
C LEU A 89 4.22 -6.23 -11.55
N ALA A 90 3.80 -5.06 -12.02
CA ALA A 90 2.63 -4.89 -12.88
C ALA A 90 2.79 -5.69 -14.20
N ASP A 91 3.94 -5.54 -14.85
CA ASP A 91 4.27 -6.27 -16.08
C ASP A 91 4.29 -7.78 -15.84
N LYS A 92 4.86 -8.21 -14.71
CA LYS A 92 4.86 -9.63 -14.33
C LYS A 92 3.47 -10.15 -14.03
N PHE A 93 2.62 -9.40 -13.35
CA PHE A 93 1.22 -9.77 -13.11
C PHE A 93 0.48 -9.92 -14.44
N GLU A 94 0.65 -9.00 -15.37
CA GLU A 94 0.02 -9.08 -16.69
C GLU A 94 0.50 -10.30 -17.49
N GLN A 95 1.79 -10.60 -17.47
CA GLN A 95 2.35 -11.79 -18.12
C GLN A 95 1.83 -13.09 -17.50
N VAL A 96 1.81 -13.15 -16.16
CA VAL A 96 1.39 -14.33 -15.42
C VAL A 96 -0.10 -14.59 -15.59
N PHE A 97 -0.92 -13.53 -15.68
CA PHE A 97 -2.37 -13.63 -15.87
C PHE A 97 -2.83 -13.54 -17.33
N ASN A 98 -1.93 -13.49 -18.32
CA ASN A 98 -2.28 -13.33 -19.74
C ASN A 98 -3.29 -14.39 -20.23
N PRO A 99 -4.42 -14.01 -20.87
CA PRO A 99 -5.49 -14.94 -21.25
C PRO A 99 -5.03 -16.10 -22.12
N THR A 100 -3.95 -15.95 -22.89
CA THR A 100 -3.40 -17.05 -23.72
C THR A 100 -2.83 -18.21 -22.89
N ARG A 101 -2.54 -17.98 -21.60
CA ARG A 101 -2.09 -19.01 -20.64
C ARG A 101 -3.24 -19.67 -19.87
N PHE A 102 -4.46 -19.14 -19.96
CA PHE A 102 -5.62 -19.63 -19.21
C PHE A 102 -6.74 -20.00 -20.17
N SER A 103 -7.35 -21.17 -20.02
CA SER A 103 -8.56 -21.55 -20.77
C SER A 103 -9.82 -20.78 -20.34
N VAL A 104 -9.66 -19.66 -19.61
CA VAL A 104 -10.74 -18.89 -18.98
C VAL A 104 -10.51 -17.41 -19.23
N SER A 105 -11.56 -16.69 -19.65
CA SER A 105 -11.46 -15.25 -19.91
C SER A 105 -11.24 -14.44 -18.64
N LEU A 106 -10.22 -13.58 -18.63
CA LEU A 106 -9.93 -12.60 -17.57
C LEU A 106 -11.07 -11.59 -17.35
N SER A 107 -11.92 -11.37 -18.35
CA SER A 107 -13.08 -10.48 -18.25
C SER A 107 -14.08 -10.91 -17.17
N ASN A 108 -14.05 -12.17 -16.75
CA ASN A 108 -14.89 -12.71 -15.68
C ASN A 108 -14.37 -12.36 -14.28
N TYR A 109 -13.19 -11.74 -14.17
CA TYR A 109 -12.51 -11.41 -12.91
C TYR A 109 -12.11 -9.94 -12.89
N GLN A 110 -13.11 -9.05 -12.75
CA GLN A 110 -12.93 -7.59 -12.84
C GLN A 110 -11.86 -7.02 -11.90
N GLU A 111 -11.58 -7.70 -10.79
CA GLU A 111 -10.61 -7.30 -9.78
C GLU A 111 -9.16 -7.43 -10.26
N LEU A 112 -8.86 -8.30 -11.24
CA LEU A 112 -7.49 -8.52 -11.72
C LEU A 112 -7.04 -7.45 -12.73
N PRO A 113 -7.79 -7.14 -13.79
CA PRO A 113 -7.46 -6.01 -14.66
C PRO A 113 -7.36 -4.71 -13.89
N LYS A 114 -8.21 -4.52 -12.87
CA LYS A 114 -8.15 -3.35 -11.99
C LYS A 114 -6.83 -3.33 -11.19
N LEU A 115 -6.45 -4.44 -10.57
CA LEU A 115 -5.18 -4.54 -9.85
C LEU A 115 -3.99 -4.28 -10.79
N ILE A 116 -3.96 -4.89 -11.97
CA ILE A 116 -2.88 -4.68 -12.96
C ILE A 116 -2.80 -3.20 -13.35
N ASN A 117 -3.93 -2.56 -13.63
CA ASN A 117 -3.96 -1.14 -14.01
C ASN A 117 -3.50 -0.23 -12.85
N GLU A 118 -3.90 -0.53 -11.62
CA GLU A 118 -3.41 0.20 -10.44
C GLU A 118 -1.90 0.01 -10.24
N LEU A 119 -1.36 -1.20 -10.43
CA LEU A 119 0.09 -1.45 -10.35
C LEU A 119 0.88 -0.75 -11.47
N LYS A 120 0.31 -0.65 -12.68
CA LYS A 120 0.89 0.12 -13.80
C LYS A 120 0.92 1.62 -13.52
N ASN A 121 0.07 2.09 -12.61
CA ASN A 121 0.07 3.44 -12.06
C ASN A 121 0.71 3.47 -10.66
N GLY A 122 1.68 2.59 -10.39
CA GLY A 122 2.21 2.24 -9.06
C GLY A 122 2.58 3.41 -8.15
N GLU A 123 3.09 4.53 -8.68
CA GLU A 123 3.27 5.76 -7.89
C GLU A 123 1.94 6.35 -7.47
N GLN A 124 1.05 6.64 -8.42
CA GLN A 124 -0.28 7.19 -8.15
C GLN A 124 -1.06 6.31 -7.17
N MET A 125 -0.89 4.98 -7.27
CA MET A 125 -1.55 4.01 -6.42
C MET A 125 -1.19 4.16 -4.93
N ILE A 126 0.11 4.27 -4.62
CA ILE A 126 0.59 4.49 -3.25
C ILE A 126 0.31 5.93 -2.82
N ILE A 127 0.48 6.89 -3.73
CA ILE A 127 0.26 8.31 -3.48
C ILE A 127 -1.20 8.58 -3.12
N ASP A 128 -2.18 8.07 -3.87
CA ASP A 128 -3.61 8.26 -3.61
C ASP A 128 -3.99 7.77 -2.21
N ASP A 129 -3.48 6.60 -1.82
CA ASP A 129 -3.76 6.02 -0.50
C ASP A 129 -3.13 6.80 0.65
N LEU A 130 -2.04 7.51 0.37
CA LEU A 130 -1.32 8.31 1.36
C LEU A 130 -1.64 9.80 1.24
N GLN A 131 -2.36 10.21 0.20
CA GLN A 131 -2.84 11.56 0.01
C GLN A 131 -3.92 11.89 1.03
N ASP A 132 -4.80 10.92 1.34
CA ASP A 132 -5.75 11.03 2.44
C ASP A 132 -5.01 11.25 3.78
N LEU A 133 -3.99 10.44 4.05
CA LEU A 133 -3.15 10.59 5.24
C LEU A 133 -2.44 11.95 5.27
N SER A 134 -1.80 12.35 4.15
CA SER A 134 -1.12 13.64 4.02
C SER A 134 -2.08 14.81 4.28
N HIS A 135 -3.29 14.75 3.70
CA HIS A 135 -4.30 15.76 3.89
C HIS A 135 -4.70 15.88 5.37
N GLU A 136 -4.93 14.76 6.04
CA GLU A 136 -5.25 14.76 7.48
C GLU A 136 -4.10 15.28 8.33
N LEU A 137 -2.85 14.91 8.05
CA LEU A 137 -1.70 15.45 8.80
C LEU A 137 -1.50 16.95 8.59
N ARG A 138 -1.73 17.45 7.38
CA ARG A 138 -1.75 18.90 7.11
C ARG A 138 -2.88 19.59 7.87
N ASN A 139 -4.05 18.97 7.95
CA ASN A 139 -5.14 19.51 8.76
C ASN A 139 -4.77 19.55 10.24
N TYR A 140 -4.10 18.52 10.77
CA TYR A 140 -3.59 18.54 12.15
C TYR A 140 -2.53 19.63 12.36
N SER A 141 -1.62 19.82 11.40
CA SER A 141 -0.65 20.93 11.41
C SER A 141 -1.34 22.30 11.49
N ASN A 142 -2.35 22.51 10.64
CA ASN A 142 -3.13 23.75 10.64
C ASN A 142 -3.88 23.96 11.97
N ASN A 143 -4.49 22.90 12.52
CA ASN A 143 -5.22 22.96 13.78
C ASN A 143 -4.30 23.25 14.98
N LEU A 144 -3.07 22.73 14.98
CA LEU A 144 -2.03 23.08 15.96
C LEU A 144 -1.66 24.56 15.86
N ASN A 145 -1.38 25.04 14.64
CA ASN A 145 -1.04 26.45 14.40
C ASN A 145 -2.17 27.42 14.75
N SER A 146 -3.43 27.01 14.58
CA SER A 146 -4.60 27.81 14.92
C SER A 146 -5.07 27.63 16.37
N LEU A 147 -4.35 26.85 17.19
CA LEU A 147 -4.72 26.50 18.56
C LEU A 147 -6.12 25.84 18.68
N ALA A 148 -6.59 25.22 17.59
CA ALA A 148 -7.88 24.52 17.54
C ALA A 148 -7.79 23.08 18.07
N SER A 149 -6.58 22.55 18.23
CA SER A 149 -6.33 21.23 18.83
C SER A 149 -5.08 21.30 19.70
N SER A 150 -5.08 20.56 20.80
CA SER A 150 -3.88 20.42 21.61
C SER A 150 -2.88 19.47 20.94
N ARG A 151 -1.62 19.58 21.34
CA ARG A 151 -0.57 18.64 20.95
C ARG A 151 -0.97 17.19 21.23
N ASP A 152 -1.55 16.91 22.39
CA ASP A 152 -1.96 15.57 22.79
C ASP A 152 -3.07 15.02 21.90
N ASP A 153 -4.04 15.86 21.51
CA ASP A 153 -5.10 15.46 20.57
C ASP A 153 -4.52 15.05 19.22
N VAL A 154 -3.55 15.85 18.71
CA VAL A 154 -2.89 15.55 17.45
C VAL A 154 -2.05 14.27 17.54
N LEU A 155 -1.28 14.07 18.62
CA LEU A 155 -0.49 12.84 18.81
C LEU A 155 -1.38 11.60 18.94
N ASN A 156 -2.55 11.73 19.57
CA ASN A 156 -3.55 10.66 19.64
C ASN A 156 -4.14 10.34 18.26
N ALA A 157 -4.42 11.37 17.45
CA ALA A 157 -4.89 11.19 16.07
C ALA A 157 -3.82 10.55 15.17
N VAL A 158 -2.56 10.94 15.34
CA VAL A 158 -1.40 10.29 14.68
C VAL A 158 -1.33 8.81 15.09
N GLU A 159 -1.47 8.49 16.38
CA GLU A 159 -1.47 7.09 16.84
C GLU A 159 -2.64 6.28 16.27
N TYR A 160 -3.82 6.88 16.12
CA TYR A 160 -4.95 6.25 15.44
C TYR A 160 -4.56 5.81 14.02
N HIS A 161 -3.89 6.68 13.26
CA HIS A 161 -3.43 6.35 11.91
C HIS A 161 -2.40 5.24 11.88
N ARG A 162 -1.47 5.24 12.82
CA ARG A 162 -0.49 4.13 12.98
C ARG A 162 -1.20 2.79 13.20
N VAL A 163 -2.25 2.78 14.03
CA VAL A 163 -3.07 1.58 14.24
C VAL A 163 -3.77 1.14 12.95
N GLN A 164 -4.28 2.06 12.12
CA GLN A 164 -4.87 1.72 10.83
C GLN A 164 -3.84 1.15 9.84
N LEU A 165 -2.66 1.77 9.73
CA LEU A 165 -1.56 1.24 8.91
C LEU A 165 -1.16 -0.18 9.34
N SER A 166 -1.10 -0.44 10.65
CA SER A 166 -0.83 -1.77 11.20
C SER A 166 -1.90 -2.80 10.81
N LYS A 167 -3.19 -2.40 10.82
CA LYS A 167 -4.29 -3.27 10.37
C LYS A 167 -4.15 -3.61 8.88
N TYR A 168 -3.90 -2.62 8.02
CA TYR A 168 -3.68 -2.86 6.59
C TYR A 168 -2.49 -3.78 6.36
N ARG A 169 -1.37 -3.56 7.06
CA ARG A 169 -0.18 -4.41 6.98
C ARG A 169 -0.48 -5.86 7.33
N LYS A 170 -1.26 -6.11 8.39
CA LYS A 170 -1.72 -7.45 8.78
C LYS A 170 -2.64 -8.08 7.74
N GLN A 171 -3.54 -7.30 7.14
CA GLN A 171 -4.45 -7.78 6.10
C GLN A 171 -3.67 -8.20 4.84
N VAL A 172 -2.76 -7.36 4.35
CA VAL A 172 -1.90 -7.66 3.19
C VAL A 172 -1.12 -8.96 3.42
N LYS A 173 -0.43 -9.07 4.57
CA LYS A 173 0.32 -10.29 4.94
C LYS A 173 -0.58 -11.52 5.03
N THR A 174 -1.77 -11.38 5.59
CA THR A 174 -2.74 -12.49 5.72
C THR A 174 -3.23 -12.96 4.35
N GLN A 175 -3.61 -12.04 3.47
CA GLN A 175 -4.11 -12.39 2.14
C GLN A 175 -3.01 -12.99 1.26
N SER A 176 -1.81 -12.43 1.29
CA SER A 176 -0.65 -13.01 0.60
C SER A 176 -0.39 -14.45 1.05
N ARG A 177 -0.33 -14.71 2.37
CA ARG A 177 -0.17 -16.08 2.90
C ARG A 177 -1.31 -17.01 2.49
N ASN A 178 -2.55 -16.50 2.41
CA ASN A 178 -3.70 -17.29 1.98
C ASN A 178 -3.58 -17.70 0.51
N ILE A 179 -3.14 -16.79 -0.37
CA ILE A 179 -2.86 -17.09 -1.78
C ILE A 179 -1.78 -18.17 -1.87
N ILE A 180 -0.64 -17.96 -1.18
CA ILE A 180 0.51 -18.86 -1.22
C ILE A 180 0.16 -20.27 -0.72
N LYS A 181 -0.71 -20.38 0.28
CA LYS A 181 -1.13 -21.69 0.81
C LYS A 181 -2.11 -22.44 -0.08
N LYS A 182 -2.84 -21.75 -0.96
CA LYS A 182 -3.93 -22.32 -1.77
C LYS A 182 -3.53 -22.61 -3.21
N LEU A 183 -2.35 -22.16 -3.65
CA LEU A 183 -1.77 -22.41 -4.97
C LEU A 183 -0.59 -23.38 -4.87
#